data_AF-A0A1B2LZI8-F1
#
_entry.id   AF-A0A1B2LZI8-F1
#
_cell.length_a   1.000
_cell.length_b   1.000
_cell.length_c   1.000
_cell.angle_alpha   90.00
_cell.angle_beta   90.00
_cell.angle_gamma   90.00
#
_symmetry.space_group_name_H-M   'P 1'
#
loop_
_entity.id
_entity.type
_entity.pdbx_description
1 polymer ?
#
loop_
_entity_poly.entity_id
_entity_poly.type
_entity_poly.pdbx_seq_one_letter_code
_entity_poly.pdbx_strand_id
1 'polypeptide(L)'
;MANLTTPNGRQLSVIDVAEIVKAITPRSFEKTFEGMKEVHIATAFKVCIDGLSYEQIQAGIAVVRDNGFCPDPAMFRKWCLGITGFGSEQQRAVDSFKGKRGALANILNWLSSKGRTEITNAEKQAYDRCYNMFADIQWAKDVNRAQYYAYEAFKDNYVDVVRELVEQGIAQDVWAKPKAVEGKSTPVITADKPKGLLKNQTPEQQKISARTTELMASGLGFGDAFKQAQEEITGAVGSLNKMGEVA
;
A
#
# COMPACT_ATOMS: atom_id res chain seq x y z
N MET A 1 -29.27 28.18 -25.22
CA MET A 1 -30.20 27.62 -24.20
C MET A 1 -30.39 26.16 -24.56
N ALA A 2 -29.92 25.22 -23.73
CA ALA A 2 -30.02 23.80 -24.02
C ALA A 2 -31.46 23.33 -23.80
N ASN A 3 -32.11 22.84 -24.85
CA ASN A 3 -33.46 22.30 -24.81
C ASN A 3 -33.37 20.80 -24.52
N LEU A 4 -33.88 20.37 -23.35
CA LEU A 4 -33.88 18.98 -22.89
C LEU A 4 -35.22 18.34 -23.23
N THR A 5 -35.30 17.57 -24.32
CA THR A 5 -36.55 16.96 -24.79
C THR A 5 -36.74 15.56 -24.19
N THR A 6 -37.88 15.29 -23.54
CA THR A 6 -38.29 13.96 -23.08
C THR A 6 -38.70 13.05 -24.26
N PRO A 7 -38.79 11.72 -24.07
CA PRO A 7 -39.31 10.79 -25.09
C PRO A 7 -40.73 11.09 -25.58
N ASN A 8 -41.50 11.87 -24.83
CA ASN A 8 -42.86 12.32 -25.18
C ASN A 8 -42.88 13.75 -25.77
N GLY A 9 -41.74 14.32 -26.14
CA GLY A 9 -41.64 15.67 -26.70
C GLY A 9 -41.80 16.81 -25.69
N ARG A 10 -42.00 16.52 -24.40
CA ARG A 10 -42.10 17.54 -23.34
C ARG A 10 -40.69 18.00 -22.94
N GLN A 11 -40.44 19.30 -22.96
CA GLN A 11 -39.17 19.87 -22.58
C GLN A 11 -39.06 19.90 -21.05
N LEU A 12 -38.05 19.24 -20.47
CA LEU A 12 -37.81 19.27 -19.03
C LEU A 12 -37.09 20.59 -18.72
N SER A 13 -37.83 21.53 -18.15
CA SER A 13 -37.29 22.82 -17.79
C SER A 13 -36.38 22.68 -16.57
N VAL A 14 -35.46 23.61 -16.43
CA VAL A 14 -34.56 23.63 -15.28
C VAL A 14 -35.31 23.83 -13.95
N ILE A 15 -36.43 24.56 -14.00
CA ILE A 15 -37.32 24.75 -12.85
C ILE A 15 -37.95 23.41 -12.47
N ASP A 16 -38.29 22.59 -13.46
CA ASP A 16 -38.92 21.29 -13.26
C ASP A 16 -38.03 20.34 -12.45
N VAL A 17 -36.70 20.43 -12.55
CA VAL A 17 -35.79 19.55 -11.80
C VAL A 17 -35.87 19.81 -10.29
N ALA A 18 -35.82 21.07 -9.86
CA ALA A 18 -35.94 21.41 -8.45
C ALA A 18 -37.33 21.03 -7.91
N GLU A 19 -38.39 21.24 -8.69
CA GLU A 19 -39.75 20.83 -8.34
C GLU A 19 -39.91 19.31 -8.26
N ILE A 20 -39.30 18.56 -9.17
CA ILE A 20 -39.29 17.09 -9.14
C ILE A 20 -38.56 16.60 -7.89
N VAL A 21 -37.38 17.14 -7.56
CA VAL A 21 -36.64 16.75 -6.35
C VAL A 21 -37.46 17.07 -5.09
N LYS A 22 -38.13 18.23 -5.04
CA LYS A 22 -39.06 18.61 -3.96
C LYS A 22 -40.25 17.64 -3.86
N ALA A 23 -40.82 17.22 -4.99
CA ALA A 23 -41.94 16.28 -5.02
C ALA A 23 -41.55 14.88 -4.54
N ILE A 24 -40.33 14.42 -4.84
CA ILE A 24 -39.82 13.12 -4.39
C ILE A 24 -39.47 13.14 -2.89
N THR A 25 -38.88 14.24 -2.40
CA THR A 25 -38.30 14.30 -1.04
C THR A 25 -38.74 15.54 -0.24
N PRO A 26 -40.05 15.82 -0.09
CA PRO A 26 -40.55 17.13 0.34
C PRO A 26 -40.01 17.58 1.70
N ARG A 27 -40.05 16.72 2.73
CA ARG A 27 -39.53 17.03 4.06
C ARG A 27 -38.03 17.26 4.08
N SER A 28 -37.28 16.46 3.31
CA SER A 28 -35.83 16.63 3.22
C SER A 28 -35.48 17.89 2.44
N PHE A 29 -36.23 18.24 1.41
CA PHE A 29 -36.03 19.41 0.59
C PHE A 29 -36.20 20.70 1.41
N GLU A 30 -37.29 20.78 2.19
CA GLU A 30 -37.54 21.92 3.09
C GLU A 30 -36.40 22.11 4.09
N LYS A 31 -35.87 21.01 4.65
CA LYS A 31 -34.74 21.06 5.58
C LYS A 31 -33.42 21.45 4.89
N THR A 32 -33.13 20.89 3.72
CA THR A 32 -31.89 21.16 2.97
C THR A 32 -31.82 22.62 2.52
N PHE A 33 -32.96 23.22 2.18
CA PHE A 33 -33.03 24.57 1.63
C PHE A 33 -33.72 25.59 2.55
N GLU A 34 -33.75 25.32 3.86
CA GLU A 34 -34.36 26.21 4.85
C GLU A 34 -33.76 27.62 4.74
N GLY A 35 -34.63 28.64 4.66
CA GLY A 35 -34.23 30.04 4.54
C GLY A 35 -33.80 30.49 3.14
N MET A 36 -33.79 29.62 2.13
CA MET A 36 -33.53 29.99 0.73
C MET A 36 -34.81 30.28 -0.05
N LYS A 37 -34.79 31.31 -0.90
CA LYS A 37 -35.89 31.59 -1.85
C LYS A 37 -35.89 30.56 -2.97
N GLU A 38 -37.08 30.15 -3.43
CA GLU A 38 -37.26 29.15 -4.49
C GLU A 38 -36.48 29.48 -5.77
N VAL A 39 -36.42 30.77 -6.14
CA VAL A 39 -35.64 31.23 -7.31
C VAL A 39 -34.14 30.95 -7.19
N HIS A 40 -33.57 31.02 -5.98
CA HIS A 40 -32.15 30.72 -5.76
C HIS A 40 -31.88 29.22 -5.84
N ILE A 41 -32.80 28.40 -5.33
CA ILE A 41 -32.71 26.94 -5.41
C ILE A 41 -32.77 26.50 -6.87
N ALA A 42 -33.77 26.98 -7.62
CA ALA A 42 -33.90 26.69 -9.05
C ALA A 42 -32.68 27.16 -9.86
N THR A 43 -32.11 28.32 -9.51
CA THR A 43 -30.88 28.82 -10.15
C THR A 43 -29.66 27.95 -9.81
N ALA A 44 -29.55 27.43 -8.59
CA ALA A 44 -28.45 26.55 -8.22
C ALA A 44 -28.52 25.21 -8.99
N PHE A 45 -29.71 24.59 -9.04
CA PHE A 45 -29.93 23.40 -9.87
C PHE A 45 -29.65 23.68 -11.36
N LYS A 46 -30.04 24.86 -11.88
CA LYS A 46 -29.70 25.30 -13.25
C LYS A 46 -28.23 25.19 -13.57
N VAL A 47 -27.40 25.80 -12.73
CA VAL A 47 -25.96 25.82 -12.93
C VAL A 47 -25.40 24.41 -12.83
N CYS A 48 -25.90 23.61 -11.89
CA CYS A 48 -25.40 22.26 -11.66
C CYS A 48 -25.78 21.26 -12.75
N ILE A 49 -26.90 21.44 -13.45
CA ILE A 49 -27.30 20.56 -14.56
C ILE A 49 -26.87 21.08 -15.94
N ASP A 50 -26.23 22.25 -16.01
CA ASP A 50 -25.78 22.80 -17.28
C ASP A 50 -24.79 21.84 -17.97
N GLY A 51 -24.99 21.67 -19.27
CA GLY A 51 -24.23 20.74 -20.12
C GLY A 51 -24.54 19.26 -19.91
N LEU A 52 -25.51 18.88 -19.08
CA LEU A 52 -25.92 17.47 -18.93
C LEU A 52 -26.99 17.08 -19.95
N SER A 53 -26.95 15.82 -20.37
CA SER A 53 -28.00 15.20 -21.19
C SER A 53 -29.25 14.89 -20.37
N TYR A 54 -30.37 14.69 -21.07
CA TYR A 54 -31.62 14.26 -20.45
C TYR A 54 -31.47 12.93 -19.69
N GLU A 55 -30.78 11.95 -20.28
CA GLU A 55 -30.56 10.63 -19.66
C GLU A 55 -29.75 10.74 -18.37
N GLN A 56 -28.72 11.59 -18.36
CA GLN A 56 -27.95 11.88 -17.15
C GLN A 56 -28.82 12.51 -16.05
N ILE A 57 -29.66 13.49 -16.40
CA ILE A 57 -30.57 14.11 -15.43
C ILE A 57 -31.58 13.07 -14.88
N GLN A 58 -32.12 12.21 -15.73
CA GLN A 58 -33.01 11.12 -15.32
C GLN A 58 -32.32 10.11 -14.41
N ALA A 59 -31.06 9.78 -14.67
CA ALA A 59 -30.26 8.93 -13.79
C ALA A 59 -30.10 9.59 -12.40
N GLY A 60 -29.82 10.88 -12.34
CA GLY A 60 -29.77 11.63 -11.08
C GLY A 60 -31.10 11.62 -10.32
N ILE A 61 -32.22 11.82 -11.01
CA ILE A 61 -33.58 11.77 -10.43
C ILE A 61 -33.89 10.37 -9.89
N ALA A 62 -33.49 9.30 -10.61
CA ALA A 62 -33.68 7.93 -10.14
C ALA A 62 -32.93 7.69 -8.81
N VAL A 63 -31.71 8.22 -8.67
CA VAL A 63 -30.95 8.13 -7.41
C VAL A 63 -31.62 8.91 -6.28
N VAL A 64 -32.21 10.09 -6.54
CA VAL A 64 -33.00 10.84 -5.54
C VAL A 64 -34.19 10.00 -5.05
N ARG A 65 -34.92 9.38 -5.98
CA ARG A 65 -36.05 8.49 -5.69
C ARG A 65 -35.64 7.31 -4.83
N ASP A 66 -34.52 6.66 -5.16
CA ASP A 66 -34.09 5.43 -4.51
C ASP A 66 -33.46 5.70 -3.12
N ASN A 67 -32.80 6.84 -2.94
CA ASN A 67 -32.17 7.22 -1.66
C ASN A 67 -33.13 7.89 -0.66
N GLY A 68 -34.21 8.52 -1.15
CA GLY A 68 -35.24 9.12 -0.28
C GLY A 68 -34.83 10.40 0.49
N PHE A 69 -33.72 11.04 0.13
CA PHE A 69 -33.31 12.35 0.69
C PHE A 69 -32.99 13.37 -0.40
N CYS A 70 -33.16 14.66 -0.07
CA CYS A 70 -32.89 15.75 -0.99
C CYS A 70 -31.38 16.04 -1.06
N PRO A 71 -30.71 15.86 -2.22
CA PRO A 71 -29.32 16.24 -2.38
C PRO A 71 -29.16 17.77 -2.43
N ASP A 72 -27.97 18.25 -2.09
CA ASP A 72 -27.55 19.58 -2.54
C ASP A 72 -27.31 19.58 -4.07
N PRO A 73 -27.31 20.75 -4.73
CA PRO A 73 -27.15 20.83 -6.18
C PRO A 73 -25.86 20.20 -6.73
N ALA A 74 -24.75 20.25 -5.98
CA ALA A 74 -23.48 19.66 -6.41
C ALA A 74 -23.50 18.13 -6.31
N MET A 75 -24.10 17.59 -5.24
CA MET A 75 -24.35 16.17 -5.09
C MET A 75 -25.30 15.65 -6.18
N PHE A 76 -26.34 16.41 -6.52
CA PHE A 76 -27.24 16.04 -7.60
C PHE A 76 -26.51 15.93 -8.96
N ARG A 77 -25.62 16.87 -9.28
CA ARG A 77 -24.78 16.77 -10.49
C ARG A 77 -23.94 15.50 -10.51
N LYS A 78 -23.33 15.12 -9.39
CA LYS A 78 -22.56 13.87 -9.27
C LYS A 78 -23.43 12.67 -9.60
N TRP A 79 -24.64 12.61 -9.07
CA TRP A 79 -25.58 11.52 -9.35
C TRP A 79 -26.02 11.48 -10.80
N CYS A 80 -26.23 12.64 -11.44
CA CYS A 80 -26.54 12.69 -12.86
C CYS A 80 -25.41 12.11 -13.74
N LEU A 81 -24.16 12.20 -13.27
CA LEU A 81 -22.99 11.64 -13.93
C LEU A 81 -22.71 10.17 -13.53
N GLY A 82 -23.60 9.52 -12.77
CA GLY A 82 -23.42 8.15 -12.30
C GLY A 82 -22.44 8.00 -11.11
N ILE A 83 -22.07 9.10 -10.45
CA ILE A 83 -21.12 9.09 -9.33
C ILE A 83 -21.89 8.93 -8.02
N THR A 84 -21.93 7.71 -7.46
CA THR A 84 -22.64 7.40 -6.20
C THR A 84 -21.78 7.66 -4.93
N GLY A 85 -22.12 8.68 -4.14
CA GLY A 85 -21.44 9.03 -2.88
C GLY A 85 -20.56 10.28 -2.95
N PHE A 86 -19.82 10.59 -1.88
CA PHE A 86 -18.99 11.80 -1.80
C PHE A 86 -17.72 11.77 -2.70
N GLY A 87 -17.37 10.63 -3.31
CA GLY A 87 -16.15 10.47 -4.10
C GLY A 87 -16.35 9.80 -5.47
N SER A 88 -15.35 9.96 -6.34
CA SER A 88 -15.24 9.26 -7.63
C SER A 88 -15.13 7.74 -7.44
N GLU A 89 -15.25 6.94 -8.51
CA GLU A 89 -14.93 5.49 -8.46
C GLU A 89 -13.56 5.22 -7.84
N GLN A 90 -12.61 6.12 -8.09
CA GLN A 90 -11.29 6.10 -7.50
C GLN A 90 -11.31 6.22 -5.97
N GLN A 91 -12.17 7.09 -5.42
CA GLN A 91 -12.34 7.18 -3.97
C GLN A 91 -12.99 5.92 -3.39
N ARG A 92 -13.98 5.34 -4.08
CA ARG A 92 -14.60 4.07 -3.65
C ARG A 92 -13.59 2.93 -3.65
N ALA A 93 -12.71 2.89 -4.65
CA ALA A 93 -11.62 1.93 -4.72
C ALA A 93 -10.63 2.12 -3.56
N VAL A 94 -10.25 3.36 -3.24
CA VAL A 94 -9.40 3.66 -2.05
C VAL A 94 -10.10 3.25 -0.74
N ASP A 95 -11.38 3.56 -0.59
CA ASP A 95 -12.16 3.25 0.63
C ASP A 95 -12.35 1.74 0.84
N SER A 96 -12.17 0.92 -0.20
CA SER A 96 -12.20 -0.55 -0.10
C SER A 96 -10.95 -1.14 0.58
N PHE A 97 -9.85 -0.39 0.66
CA PHE A 97 -8.63 -0.81 1.35
C PHE A 97 -8.76 -0.64 2.86
N LYS A 98 -8.01 -1.44 3.62
CA LYS A 98 -7.91 -1.28 5.07
C LYS A 98 -7.37 0.10 5.40
N GLY A 99 -7.92 0.78 6.41
CA GLY A 99 -7.39 2.08 6.83
C GLY A 99 -5.96 1.98 7.39
N LYS A 100 -5.14 3.02 7.18
CA LYS A 100 -3.69 3.05 7.50
C LYS A 100 -3.32 2.64 8.93
N ARG A 101 -4.16 2.94 9.92
CA ARG A 101 -3.96 2.52 11.32
C ARG A 101 -4.19 1.01 11.51
N GLY A 102 -5.21 0.47 10.84
CA GLY A 102 -5.47 -0.97 10.83
C GLY A 102 -4.38 -1.74 10.07
N ALA A 103 -3.89 -1.17 8.96
CA ALA A 103 -2.75 -1.71 8.22
C ALA A 103 -1.48 -1.77 9.07
N LEU A 104 -1.18 -0.70 9.81
CA LEU A 104 -0.04 -0.68 10.74
C LEU A 104 -0.17 -1.73 11.82
N ALA A 105 -1.34 -1.83 12.47
CA ALA A 105 -1.58 -2.85 13.48
C ALA A 105 -1.39 -4.27 12.92
N ASN A 106 -1.82 -4.51 11.68
CA ASN A 106 -1.66 -5.80 11.02
C ASN A 106 -0.19 -6.13 10.73
N ILE A 107 0.60 -5.16 10.26
CA ILE A 107 2.05 -5.32 10.06
C ILE A 107 2.78 -5.58 11.38
N LEU A 108 2.41 -4.90 12.47
CA LEU A 108 3.00 -5.17 13.78
C LEU A 108 2.69 -6.60 14.27
N ASN A 109 1.48 -7.08 14.04
CA ASN A 109 1.11 -8.47 14.33
C ASN A 109 1.85 -9.48 13.44
N TRP A 110 2.07 -9.13 12.17
CA TRP A 110 2.86 -9.94 11.25
C TRP A 110 4.32 -10.07 11.68
N LEU A 111 4.94 -8.97 12.10
CA LEU A 111 6.30 -8.95 12.61
C LEU A 111 6.43 -9.76 13.91
N SER A 112 5.52 -9.54 14.88
CA SER A 112 5.54 -10.25 16.16
C SER A 112 5.27 -11.76 16.00
N SER A 113 4.42 -12.14 15.05
CA SER A 113 4.13 -13.52 14.73
C SER A 113 5.19 -14.20 13.87
N LYS A 114 6.28 -13.51 13.50
CA LYS A 114 7.32 -14.01 12.59
C LYS A 114 6.75 -14.42 11.22
N GLY A 115 5.80 -13.64 10.72
CA GLY A 115 5.23 -13.81 9.40
C GLY A 115 4.05 -14.78 9.29
N ARG A 116 3.45 -15.19 10.41
CA ARG A 116 2.31 -16.13 10.43
C ARG A 116 0.95 -15.44 10.23
N THR A 117 0.83 -14.19 10.63
CA THR A 117 -0.38 -13.38 10.36
C THR A 117 -0.51 -13.14 8.85
N GLU A 118 -1.72 -13.13 8.32
CA GLU A 118 -1.91 -12.74 6.92
C GLU A 118 -1.84 -11.22 6.79
N ILE A 119 -1.14 -10.75 5.75
CA ILE A 119 -1.05 -9.34 5.39
C ILE A 119 -1.49 -9.15 3.95
N THR A 120 -1.82 -7.94 3.56
CA THR A 120 -2.26 -7.61 2.20
C THR A 120 -1.08 -7.19 1.31
N ASN A 121 -1.30 -7.18 0.00
CA ASN A 121 -0.38 -6.61 -0.99
C ASN A 121 0.02 -5.16 -0.66
N ALA A 122 -0.96 -4.32 -0.29
CA ALA A 122 -0.73 -2.93 0.09
C ALA A 122 0.10 -2.80 1.37
N GLU A 123 -0.21 -3.61 2.39
CA GLU A 123 0.52 -3.65 3.65
C GLU A 123 1.99 -4.06 3.44
N LYS A 124 2.22 -5.10 2.63
CA LYS A 124 3.58 -5.56 2.33
C LYS A 124 4.40 -4.52 1.59
N GLN A 125 3.83 -3.92 0.53
CA GLN A 125 4.53 -2.88 -0.23
C GLN A 125 4.85 -1.65 0.62
N ALA A 126 3.92 -1.22 1.47
CA ALA A 126 4.14 -0.10 2.38
C ALA A 126 5.24 -0.40 3.40
N TYR A 127 5.25 -1.62 3.96
CA TYR A 127 6.30 -2.07 4.87
C TYR A 127 7.67 -2.12 4.20
N ASP A 128 7.75 -2.64 2.97
CA ASP A 128 9.01 -2.75 2.22
C ASP A 128 9.66 -1.39 1.97
N ARG A 129 8.87 -0.35 1.68
CA ARG A 129 9.36 1.02 1.48
C ARG A 129 10.05 1.61 2.71
N CYS A 130 9.69 1.17 3.91
CA CYS A 130 10.30 1.62 5.17
C CYS A 130 10.97 0.48 5.95
N TYR A 131 11.33 -0.62 5.29
CA TYR A 131 11.87 -1.82 5.95
C TYR A 131 13.05 -1.50 6.89
N ASN A 132 14.01 -0.72 6.41
CA ASN A 132 15.20 -0.36 7.17
C ASN A 132 14.84 0.37 8.47
N MET A 133 13.84 1.27 8.43
CA MET A 133 13.38 1.97 9.63
C MET A 133 12.88 0.99 10.69
N PHE A 134 12.17 -0.06 10.30
CA PHE A 134 11.73 -1.10 11.23
C PHE A 134 12.90 -1.98 11.73
N ALA A 135 13.84 -2.33 10.84
CA ALA A 135 15.01 -3.13 11.20
C ALA A 135 15.95 -2.42 12.19
N ASP A 136 16.04 -1.09 12.08
CA ASP A 136 16.95 -0.26 12.86
C ASP A 136 16.40 0.13 14.24
N ILE A 137 15.09 -0.06 14.52
CA ILE A 137 14.45 0.29 15.81
C ILE A 137 15.23 -0.30 17.00
N GLN A 138 15.67 -1.55 16.89
CA GLN A 138 16.36 -2.25 17.98
C GLN A 138 17.77 -1.68 18.28
N TRP A 139 18.36 -0.99 17.31
CA TRP A 139 19.70 -0.38 17.42
C TRP A 139 19.63 1.11 17.76
N ALA A 140 18.42 1.67 17.84
CA ALA A 140 18.22 3.07 18.12
C ALA A 140 18.55 3.41 19.58
N LYS A 141 19.23 4.54 19.77
CA LYS A 141 19.47 5.12 21.11
C LYS A 141 18.16 5.47 21.83
N ASP A 142 17.13 5.85 21.06
CA ASP A 142 15.78 6.13 21.55
C ASP A 142 14.77 5.30 20.75
N VAL A 143 14.37 4.16 21.35
CA VAL A 143 13.47 3.18 20.74
C VAL A 143 12.08 3.76 20.51
N ASN A 144 11.54 4.52 21.46
CA ASN A 144 10.18 5.09 21.35
C ASN A 144 10.10 6.09 20.20
N ARG A 145 11.14 6.93 20.08
CA ARG A 145 11.22 7.90 18.99
C ARG A 145 11.45 7.23 17.64
N ALA A 146 12.30 6.20 17.56
CA ALA A 146 12.51 5.44 16.34
C ALA A 146 11.22 4.71 15.88
N GLN A 147 10.49 4.10 16.82
CA GLN A 147 9.19 3.50 16.55
C GLN A 147 8.20 4.52 16.00
N TYR A 148 8.09 5.69 16.63
CA TYR A 148 7.20 6.75 16.14
C TYR A 148 7.50 7.10 14.67
N TYR A 149 8.78 7.35 14.33
CA TYR A 149 9.15 7.67 12.95
C TYR A 149 8.87 6.53 11.96
N ALA A 150 9.19 5.28 12.32
CA ALA A 150 8.90 4.13 11.47
C ALA A 150 7.39 3.96 11.24
N TYR A 151 6.57 4.18 12.27
CA TYR A 151 5.12 4.02 12.20
C TYR A 151 4.44 5.14 11.43
N GLU A 152 4.89 6.39 11.55
CA GLU A 152 4.44 7.48 10.68
C GLU A 152 4.83 7.23 9.22
N ALA A 153 6.10 6.88 8.97
CA ALA A 153 6.58 6.59 7.62
C ALA A 153 5.79 5.45 6.95
N PHE A 154 5.48 4.38 7.70
CA PHE A 154 4.62 3.30 7.21
C PHE A 154 3.23 3.81 6.81
N LYS A 155 2.60 4.65 7.65
CA LYS A 155 1.25 5.15 7.41
C LYS A 155 1.20 6.05 6.17
N ASP A 156 2.23 6.84 5.93
CA ASP A 156 2.31 7.70 4.75
C ASP A 156 2.58 6.86 3.48
N ASN A 157 3.56 5.95 3.55
CA ASN A 157 3.82 4.98 2.47
C ASN A 157 2.57 4.17 2.11
N TYR A 158 1.78 3.77 3.10
CA TYR A 158 0.56 3.00 2.87
C TYR A 158 -0.49 3.80 2.08
N VAL A 159 -0.67 5.09 2.39
CA VAL A 159 -1.60 5.94 1.63
C VAL A 159 -1.17 6.06 0.17
N ASP A 160 0.14 6.24 -0.07
CA ASP A 160 0.68 6.32 -1.43
C ASP A 160 0.54 5.00 -2.19
N VAL A 161 0.87 3.87 -1.54
CA VAL A 161 0.69 2.53 -2.13
C VAL A 161 -0.77 2.26 -2.50
N VAL A 162 -1.72 2.59 -1.63
CA VAL A 162 -3.15 2.41 -1.95
C VAL A 162 -3.55 3.23 -3.17
N ARG A 163 -3.09 4.49 -3.26
CA ARG A 163 -3.34 5.34 -4.42
C ARG A 163 -2.78 4.71 -5.70
N GLU A 164 -1.53 4.25 -5.67
CA GLU A 164 -0.87 3.63 -6.83
C GLU A 164 -1.56 2.32 -7.25
N LEU A 165 -1.95 1.48 -6.31
CA LEU A 165 -2.68 0.23 -6.61
C LEU A 165 -4.03 0.52 -7.25
N VAL A 166 -4.76 1.52 -6.74
CA VAL A 166 -6.04 1.95 -7.33
C VAL A 166 -5.84 2.50 -8.74
N GLU A 167 -4.82 3.33 -8.97
CA GLU A 167 -4.47 3.86 -10.31
C GLU A 167 -4.12 2.74 -11.30
N GLN A 168 -3.54 1.64 -10.81
CA GLN A 168 -3.23 0.44 -11.60
C GLN A 168 -4.42 -0.53 -11.74
N GLY A 169 -5.57 -0.23 -11.11
CA GLY A 169 -6.74 -1.12 -11.10
C GLY A 169 -6.53 -2.41 -10.29
N ILE A 170 -5.56 -2.41 -9.37
CA ILE A 170 -5.23 -3.55 -8.52
C ILE A 170 -6.01 -3.44 -7.20
N ALA A 171 -6.83 -4.45 -6.90
CA ALA A 171 -7.56 -4.52 -5.64
C ALA A 171 -6.67 -4.95 -4.47
N GLN A 172 -7.13 -4.70 -3.24
CA GLN A 172 -6.51 -5.27 -2.06
C GLN A 172 -6.68 -6.79 -2.06
N ASP A 173 -5.58 -7.52 -1.88
CA ASP A 173 -5.59 -8.99 -1.81
C ASP A 173 -4.59 -9.48 -0.76
N VAL A 174 -4.77 -10.72 -0.29
CA VAL A 174 -3.86 -11.38 0.64
C VAL A 174 -2.51 -11.56 -0.05
N TRP A 175 -1.46 -11.05 0.58
CA TRP A 175 -0.10 -11.22 0.09
C TRP A 175 0.35 -12.66 0.31
N ALA A 176 0.53 -13.38 -0.79
CA ALA A 176 1.19 -14.67 -0.77
C ALA A 176 2.72 -14.47 -0.81
N LYS A 177 3.43 -15.01 0.19
CA LYS A 177 4.89 -15.08 0.15
C LYS A 177 5.30 -15.83 -1.12
N PRO A 178 6.16 -15.24 -1.99
CA PRO A 178 6.66 -15.96 -3.15
C PRO A 178 7.26 -17.28 -2.69
N LYS A 179 6.84 -18.38 -3.33
CA LYS A 179 7.48 -19.69 -3.09
C LYS A 179 8.97 -19.47 -3.33
N ALA A 180 9.78 -19.72 -2.30
CA ALA A 180 11.21 -19.83 -2.52
C ALA A 180 11.35 -20.84 -3.66
N VAL A 181 12.00 -20.44 -4.75
CA VAL A 181 12.43 -21.42 -5.74
C VAL A 181 13.28 -22.37 -4.92
N GLU A 182 12.75 -23.57 -4.64
CA GLU A 182 13.61 -24.68 -4.25
C GLU A 182 14.57 -24.75 -5.42
N GLY A 183 15.76 -24.23 -5.19
CA GLY A 183 16.89 -24.55 -6.02
C GLY A 183 17.01 -26.06 -5.91
N LYS A 184 16.32 -26.78 -6.79
CA LYS A 184 16.91 -27.95 -7.39
C LYS A 184 18.16 -27.39 -8.02
N SER A 185 19.23 -27.37 -7.23
CA SER A 185 20.59 -27.43 -7.70
C SER A 185 20.65 -28.72 -8.49
N THR A 186 20.14 -28.71 -9.72
CA THR A 186 20.78 -29.48 -10.77
C THR A 186 22.21 -28.96 -10.73
N PRO A 187 23.18 -29.78 -10.30
CA PRO A 187 24.56 -29.34 -10.33
C PRO A 187 24.85 -29.16 -11.81
N VAL A 188 24.85 -27.91 -12.26
CA VAL A 188 25.62 -27.55 -13.44
C VAL A 188 27.04 -27.89 -13.03
N ILE A 189 27.54 -29.02 -13.53
CA ILE A 189 28.97 -29.32 -13.52
C ILE A 189 29.61 -28.29 -14.45
N THR A 190 29.72 -27.05 -14.00
CA THR A 190 30.82 -26.18 -14.39
C THR A 190 31.91 -26.55 -13.42
N ALA A 191 32.84 -27.36 -13.92
CA ALA A 191 34.10 -27.64 -13.27
C ALA A 191 34.89 -26.34 -13.14
N ASP A 192 34.57 -25.54 -12.14
CA ASP A 192 35.46 -24.53 -11.59
C ASP A 192 35.07 -24.33 -10.13
N LYS A 193 35.93 -24.81 -9.25
CA LYS A 193 35.85 -24.60 -7.80
C LYS A 193 35.62 -23.10 -7.53
N PRO A 194 34.70 -22.71 -6.63
CA PRO A 194 34.56 -21.30 -6.28
C PRO A 194 35.89 -20.80 -5.71
N LYS A 195 36.56 -19.92 -6.47
CA LYS A 195 37.71 -19.14 -5.99
C LYS A 195 37.20 -18.31 -4.81
N GLY A 196 37.73 -18.59 -3.62
CA GLY A 196 37.42 -17.84 -2.41
C GLY A 196 37.53 -16.34 -2.64
N LEU A 197 36.63 -15.58 -2.03
CA LEU A 197 36.46 -14.12 -2.16
C LEU A 197 37.66 -13.26 -1.70
N LEU A 198 38.82 -13.86 -1.44
CA LEU A 198 40.05 -13.16 -1.08
C LEU A 198 41.02 -13.26 -2.25
N LYS A 199 41.12 -12.18 -3.04
CA LYS A 199 41.87 -12.18 -4.30
C LYS A 199 43.37 -12.44 -4.16
N ASN A 200 43.96 -12.40 -2.96
CA ASN A 200 45.36 -12.74 -2.71
C ASN A 200 45.52 -13.31 -1.28
N GLN A 201 45.27 -14.60 -1.07
CA GLN A 201 45.62 -15.23 0.21
C GLN A 201 47.12 -15.49 0.28
N THR A 202 47.76 -15.10 1.38
CA THR A 202 49.17 -15.46 1.64
C THR A 202 49.33 -16.97 1.77
N PRO A 203 50.53 -17.54 1.54
CA PRO A 203 50.77 -18.97 1.71
C PRO A 203 50.37 -19.48 3.11
N GLU A 204 50.49 -18.64 4.13
CA GLU A 204 50.06 -18.94 5.50
C GLU A 204 48.54 -19.02 5.63
N GLN A 205 47.80 -18.06 5.04
CA GLN A 205 46.33 -18.08 5.05
C GLN A 205 45.75 -19.30 4.32
N GLN A 206 46.41 -19.75 3.26
CA GLN A 206 46.02 -20.97 2.55
C GLN A 206 46.20 -22.22 3.42
N LYS A 207 47.31 -22.31 4.17
CA LYS A 207 47.54 -23.40 5.13
C LYS A 207 46.50 -23.38 6.25
N ILE A 208 46.17 -22.20 6.79
CA ILE A 208 45.15 -22.07 7.85
C ILE A 208 43.78 -22.51 7.33
N SER A 209 43.40 -22.11 6.12
CA SER A 209 42.12 -22.51 5.52
C SER A 209 42.05 -24.01 5.26
N ALA A 210 43.13 -24.64 4.79
CA ALA A 210 43.19 -26.08 4.57
C ALA A 210 43.05 -26.83 5.91
N ARG A 211 43.81 -26.42 6.92
CA ARG A 211 43.80 -27.05 8.24
C ARG A 211 42.49 -26.86 9.00
N THR A 212 41.87 -25.68 8.88
CA THR A 212 40.53 -25.42 9.41
C THR A 212 39.51 -26.38 8.80
N THR A 213 39.63 -26.68 7.50
CA THR A 213 38.74 -27.61 6.80
C THR A 213 38.92 -29.05 7.30
N GLU A 214 40.15 -29.48 7.53
CA GLU A 214 40.44 -30.80 8.13
C GLU A 214 39.87 -30.93 9.54
N LEU A 215 40.04 -29.91 10.37
CA LEU A 215 39.53 -29.88 11.75
C LEU A 215 38.00 -29.87 11.77
N MET A 216 37.35 -29.13 10.86
CA MET A 216 35.90 -29.20 10.70
C MET A 216 35.43 -30.59 10.25
N ALA A 217 36.18 -31.28 9.38
CA ALA A 217 35.87 -32.66 8.98
C ALA A 217 35.99 -33.66 10.14
N SER A 218 36.82 -33.35 11.15
CA SER A 218 36.91 -34.11 12.40
C SER A 218 35.81 -33.79 13.43
N GLY A 219 34.87 -32.90 13.08
CA GLY A 219 33.70 -32.58 13.90
C GLY A 219 33.82 -31.32 14.76
N LEU A 220 34.90 -30.53 14.62
CA LEU A 220 35.01 -29.24 15.31
C LEU A 220 34.17 -28.17 14.61
N GLY A 221 33.56 -27.27 15.41
CA GLY A 221 32.91 -26.08 14.89
C GLY A 221 33.92 -25.11 14.26
N PHE A 222 33.49 -24.34 13.25
CA PHE A 222 34.36 -23.43 12.49
C PHE A 222 35.23 -22.51 13.36
N GLY A 223 34.66 -21.93 14.42
CA GLY A 223 35.39 -21.00 15.30
C GLY A 223 36.56 -21.65 16.05
N ASP A 224 36.39 -22.89 16.50
CA ASP A 224 37.41 -23.63 17.23
C ASP A 224 38.44 -24.24 16.25
N ALA A 225 37.96 -24.79 15.13
CA ALA A 225 38.79 -25.29 14.05
C ALA A 225 39.72 -24.20 13.48
N PHE A 226 39.22 -22.97 13.33
CA PHE A 226 40.02 -21.86 12.81
C PHE A 226 41.08 -21.40 13.81
N LYS A 227 40.73 -21.26 15.09
CA LYS A 227 41.69 -20.89 16.15
C LYS A 227 42.80 -21.92 16.27
N GLN A 228 42.45 -23.20 16.28
CA GLN A 228 43.41 -24.29 16.37
C GLN A 228 44.31 -24.33 15.12
N ALA A 229 43.75 -24.18 13.91
CA ALA A 229 44.54 -24.10 12.69
C ALA A 229 45.51 -22.91 12.69
N GLN A 230 45.08 -21.76 13.20
CA GLN A 230 45.92 -20.58 13.32
C GLN A 230 47.05 -20.79 14.34
N GLU A 231 46.75 -21.35 15.51
CA GLU A 231 47.74 -21.69 16.53
C GLU A 231 48.80 -22.67 16.01
N GLU A 232 48.39 -23.73 15.33
CA GLU A 232 49.29 -24.75 14.76
C GLU A 232 50.23 -24.18 13.67
N ILE A 233 49.83 -23.12 12.97
CA ILE A 233 50.56 -22.60 11.80
C ILE A 233 51.35 -21.33 12.11
N THR A 234 50.79 -20.41 12.91
CA THR A 234 51.43 -19.12 13.22
C THR A 234 51.97 -19.04 14.65
N GLY A 235 51.71 -20.03 15.50
CA GLY A 235 52.15 -20.04 16.91
C GLY A 235 51.50 -18.95 17.77
N ALA A 236 50.44 -18.30 17.28
CA ALA A 236 49.76 -17.20 17.95
C ALA A 236 48.25 -17.24 17.64
N VAL A 237 47.41 -17.06 18.67
CA VAL A 237 45.96 -17.00 18.52
C VAL A 237 45.55 -15.57 18.19
N GLY A 238 45.35 -15.27 16.90
CA GLY A 238 44.82 -13.98 16.46
C GLY A 238 43.29 -13.90 16.59
N SER A 239 42.78 -12.77 17.08
CA SER A 239 41.33 -12.51 17.12
C SER A 239 40.77 -12.31 15.71
N LEU A 240 39.57 -12.84 15.44
CA LEU A 240 38.85 -12.83 14.15
C LEU A 240 38.57 -11.42 13.56
N ASN A 241 38.89 -10.33 14.27
CA ASN A 241 38.53 -8.95 13.90
C ASN A 241 39.64 -8.13 13.21
N LYS A 242 40.70 -8.74 12.67
CA LYS A 242 41.79 -8.00 11.97
C LYS A 242 42.05 -8.42 10.52
N MET A 243 40.99 -8.66 9.74
CA MET A 243 41.10 -8.81 8.28
C MET A 243 40.40 -7.67 7.51
N GLY A 244 40.56 -6.44 7.99
CA GLY A 244 39.99 -5.24 7.35
C GLY A 244 40.93 -4.03 7.25
N GLU A 245 42.14 -4.09 7.79
CA GLU A 245 43.08 -2.96 7.75
C GLU A 245 44.49 -3.45 7.48
N VAL A 246 44.87 -3.55 6.21
CA VAL A 246 46.15 -3.04 5.69
C VAL A 246 45.95 -2.73 4.21
N ALA A 247 46.44 -1.56 3.78
CA ALA A 247 46.35 -0.98 2.44
C ALA A 247 46.94 -1.84 1.32
#